data_AF-A0A2E4Z365-F1
#
_entry.id   AF-A0A2E4Z365-F1
#
_cell.length_a   1.000
_cell.length_b   1.000
_cell.length_c   1.000
_cell.angle_alpha   90.00
_cell.angle_beta   90.00
_cell.angle_gamma   90.00
#
_symmetry.space_group_name_H-M   'P 1'
#
loop_
_entity.id
_entity.type
_entity.pdbx_description
1 polymer ?
#
loop_
_entity_poly.entity_id
_entity_poly.type
_entity_poly.pdbx_seq_one_letter_code
_entity_poly.pdbx_strand_id
1 'polypeptide(L)'
;MSSIIYWGVVAAGAATLLIEAWRNFDSSLSSTPFREHPILRNVKVSKLSTTREQHIGYAFYSLLYIAAYVLVLSSVEVYGLLQQVAQNASEIGPSEAVQFANSLSDGDIDYGKPIFVSASIIAVLSLKAVEPVERAMRLMAHRLAGIPRGIYGIIDVLHAIEYEKLDRGNTPTPLTQMFEERWQKSFSRPYDAGRLNNLKSALLTIDFLAPALTGNQRIQHFPFSQLESMSTLSAQLSDEVEALRRKLSAFPGEEEEGARSELYSSSMNTANDAIALFSVHYIRNNRAIKNLHNNVVLRSIYASIKSAYRVELNSFGMAVFISVFLSLFVAHWSVFSWSIVESGVDRAAITANFAKYMPNSDELKLWNDKKCLSDGKYISSEECEYLISSAVDSDHSTRRREIFEYIVRVMVPLVLSTIAAAAVTIMARQMRHEDNSWPRWQLRRFPFVRMISLSILPAIVAVLVLAMAGCAILWVDTSFQLTENQLTIHLKSNGVYYLLNFLPAFIISMCVLVLIDQHDEFPPEITVSISVIFAVFLIYSYYVCVIFGYPEGQIRTKPSGWGYYSFEIREVIVNGSFSVIFVIVFSVFLEMTENNRASRQSILLRFFKGQRRRHSGGSEGED
;
A
#
# COMPACT_ATOMS: atom_id res chain seq x y z
N MET A 1 -18.15 -11.83 36.19
CA MET A 1 -17.09 -12.85 36.29
C MET A 1 -17.08 -13.76 35.06
N SER A 2 -18.24 -14.21 34.57
CA SER A 2 -18.40 -15.01 33.33
C SER A 2 -17.76 -14.40 32.07
N SER A 3 -17.91 -13.08 31.85
CA SER A 3 -17.33 -12.42 30.66
C SER A 3 -15.80 -12.45 30.62
N ILE A 4 -15.14 -12.33 31.78
CA ILE A 4 -13.66 -12.36 31.86
C ILE A 4 -13.15 -13.76 31.50
N ILE A 5 -13.82 -14.80 31.98
CA ILE A 5 -13.48 -16.19 31.67
C ILE A 5 -13.69 -16.45 30.17
N TYR A 6 -14.81 -15.99 29.60
CA TYR A 6 -15.07 -16.12 28.16
C TYR A 6 -13.99 -15.43 27.30
N TRP A 7 -13.65 -14.18 27.61
CA TRP A 7 -12.58 -13.46 26.91
C TRP A 7 -11.21 -14.12 27.09
N GLY A 8 -10.94 -14.73 28.25
CA GLY A 8 -9.76 -15.56 28.47
C GLY A 8 -9.69 -16.77 27.55
N VAL A 9 -10.83 -17.45 27.33
CA VAL A 9 -10.93 -18.59 26.41
C VAL A 9 -10.81 -18.16 24.93
N VAL A 10 -11.43 -17.03 24.55
CA VAL A 10 -11.26 -16.42 23.21
C VAL A 10 -9.80 -16.07 22.96
N ALA A 11 -9.12 -15.47 23.94
CA ALA A 11 -7.70 -15.15 23.84
C ALA A 11 -6.83 -16.41 23.70
N ALA A 12 -7.15 -17.49 24.43
CA ALA A 12 -6.46 -18.78 24.30
C ALA A 12 -6.64 -19.38 22.91
N GLY A 13 -7.86 -19.37 22.35
CA GLY A 13 -8.13 -19.83 20.97
C GLY A 13 -7.45 -18.98 19.89
N ALA A 14 -7.34 -17.66 20.11
CA ALA A 14 -6.56 -16.80 19.23
C ALA A 14 -5.05 -17.11 19.31
N ALA A 15 -4.53 -17.36 20.52
CA ALA A 15 -3.12 -17.69 20.73
C ALA A 15 -2.73 -19.03 20.07
N THR A 16 -3.57 -20.06 20.13
CA THR A 16 -3.33 -21.34 19.44
C THR A 16 -3.27 -21.15 17.92
N LEU A 17 -4.17 -20.35 17.35
CA LEU A 17 -4.13 -20.00 15.92
C LEU A 17 -2.87 -19.23 15.54
N LEU A 18 -2.39 -18.33 16.38
CA LEU A 18 -1.16 -17.58 16.14
C LEU A 18 0.08 -18.49 16.14
N ILE A 19 0.14 -19.46 17.05
CA ILE A 19 1.22 -20.46 17.09
C ILE A 19 1.20 -21.31 15.82
N GLU A 20 0.01 -21.76 15.41
CA GLU A 20 -0.13 -22.56 14.19
C GLU A 20 0.17 -21.76 12.92
N ALA A 21 -0.26 -20.49 12.89
CA ALA A 21 0.07 -19.56 11.81
C ALA A 21 1.60 -19.38 11.70
N TRP A 22 2.33 -19.33 12.83
CA TRP A 22 3.80 -19.21 12.82
C TRP A 22 4.44 -20.45 12.23
N ARG A 23 3.99 -21.64 12.66
CA ARG A 23 4.47 -22.93 12.16
C ARG A 23 4.26 -23.08 10.65
N ASN A 24 3.07 -22.69 10.15
CA ASN A 24 2.75 -22.78 8.74
C ASN A 24 3.50 -21.72 7.92
N PHE A 25 3.62 -20.50 8.41
CA PHE A 25 4.35 -19.42 7.72
C PHE A 25 5.82 -19.76 7.49
N ASP A 26 6.49 -20.42 8.46
CA ASP A 26 7.91 -20.79 8.33
C ASP A 26 8.13 -22.08 7.50
N SER A 27 7.08 -22.88 7.31
CA SER A 27 7.18 -24.08 6.47
C SER A 27 7.49 -23.69 5.01
N SER A 28 8.59 -24.22 4.48
CA SER A 28 9.20 -23.69 3.26
C SER A 28 8.29 -23.83 2.05
N LEU A 29 7.96 -22.71 1.40
CA LEU A 29 7.53 -22.67 0.01
C LEU A 29 8.70 -23.19 -0.85
N SER A 30 8.73 -24.49 -1.11
CA SER A 30 9.75 -25.14 -1.96
C SER A 30 9.60 -24.75 -3.44
N SER A 31 8.42 -24.28 -3.86
CA SER A 31 8.21 -23.69 -5.18
C SER A 31 8.56 -22.20 -5.14
N THR A 32 9.81 -21.88 -5.48
CA THR A 32 10.31 -20.51 -5.48
C THR A 32 9.73 -19.68 -6.64
N PRO A 33 9.46 -18.39 -6.44
CA PRO A 33 8.97 -17.46 -7.48
C PRO A 33 10.06 -17.06 -8.49
N PHE A 34 11.33 -17.40 -8.27
CA PHE A 34 12.49 -16.97 -9.08
C PHE A 34 12.74 -17.87 -10.29
N ARG A 35 11.78 -17.96 -11.22
CA ARG A 35 11.97 -18.74 -12.46
C ARG A 35 13.14 -18.23 -13.31
N GLU A 36 13.42 -16.93 -13.26
CA GLU A 36 14.41 -16.26 -14.10
C GLU A 36 15.84 -16.26 -13.50
N HIS A 37 15.99 -16.61 -12.22
CA HIS A 37 17.28 -16.62 -11.51
C HIS A 37 17.57 -18.00 -10.91
N PRO A 38 18.24 -18.90 -11.67
CA PRO A 38 18.48 -20.29 -11.27
C PRO A 38 19.20 -20.40 -9.92
N ILE A 39 20.13 -19.49 -9.62
CA ILE A 39 20.90 -19.49 -8.36
C ILE A 39 20.01 -19.36 -7.11
N LEU A 40 18.81 -18.76 -7.24
CA LEU A 40 17.89 -18.58 -6.11
C LEU A 40 16.84 -19.70 -5.99
N ARG A 41 16.76 -20.61 -6.96
CA ARG A 41 15.64 -21.58 -7.07
C ARG A 41 15.51 -22.53 -5.88
N ASN A 42 16.63 -22.89 -5.26
CA ASN A 42 16.67 -23.87 -4.16
C ASN A 42 16.84 -23.22 -2.78
N VAL A 43 16.74 -21.88 -2.69
CA VAL A 43 16.95 -21.15 -1.45
C VAL A 43 15.62 -20.96 -0.72
N LYS A 44 15.56 -21.35 0.55
CA LYS A 44 14.37 -21.11 1.39
C LYS A 44 14.05 -19.61 1.43
N VAL A 45 12.77 -19.24 1.30
CA VAL A 45 12.30 -17.85 1.32
C VAL A 45 12.66 -17.11 2.62
N SER A 46 12.69 -17.82 3.76
CA SER A 46 13.17 -17.28 5.04
C SER A 46 14.67 -16.92 5.00
N LYS A 47 15.45 -17.53 4.11
CA LYS A 47 16.87 -17.17 3.91
C LYS A 47 17.06 -16.03 2.90
N LEU A 48 16.01 -15.57 2.23
CA LEU A 48 16.06 -14.47 1.26
C LEU A 48 15.57 -13.14 1.83
N SER A 49 14.99 -13.16 3.04
CA SER A 49 14.32 -12.03 3.67
C SER A 49 15.04 -11.53 4.91
N THR A 50 14.78 -10.27 5.28
CA THR A 50 15.17 -9.74 6.59
C THR A 50 14.24 -10.25 7.69
N THR A 51 14.72 -10.33 8.93
CA THR A 51 13.89 -10.67 10.10
C THR A 51 12.69 -9.73 10.23
N ARG A 52 12.87 -8.44 9.91
CA ARG A 52 11.77 -7.47 9.91
C ARG A 52 10.68 -7.83 8.91
N GLU A 53 11.04 -8.15 7.67
CA GLU A 53 10.07 -8.55 6.64
C GLU A 53 9.36 -9.84 7.03
N GLN A 54 10.07 -10.81 7.62
CA GLN A 54 9.45 -12.03 8.14
C GLN A 54 8.41 -11.74 9.22
N HIS A 55 8.72 -10.89 10.20
CA HIS A 55 7.77 -10.52 11.24
C HIS A 55 6.55 -9.76 10.69
N ILE A 56 6.75 -8.88 9.70
CA ILE A 56 5.64 -8.19 9.03
C ILE A 56 4.75 -9.20 8.29
N GLY A 57 5.35 -10.15 7.58
CA GLY A 57 4.62 -11.15 6.81
C GLY A 57 3.84 -12.09 7.70
N TYR A 58 4.48 -12.52 8.79
CA TYR A 58 3.81 -13.25 9.85
C TYR A 58 2.65 -12.46 10.43
N ALA A 59 2.83 -11.17 10.76
CA ALA A 59 1.74 -10.35 11.29
C ALA A 59 0.54 -10.26 10.33
N PHE A 60 0.77 -10.10 9.02
CA PHE A 60 -0.31 -10.14 8.03
C PHE A 60 -0.97 -11.52 7.94
N TYR A 61 -0.17 -12.59 7.96
CA TYR A 61 -0.68 -13.96 7.93
C TYR A 61 -1.54 -14.28 9.15
N SER A 62 -1.06 -13.91 10.34
CA SER A 62 -1.75 -13.96 11.61
C SER A 62 -3.06 -13.15 11.59
N LEU A 63 -3.05 -11.96 10.99
CA LEU A 63 -4.24 -11.13 10.87
C LEU A 63 -5.32 -11.82 10.04
N LEU A 64 -4.96 -12.51 8.95
CA LEU A 64 -5.92 -13.31 8.18
C LEU A 64 -6.52 -14.46 9.00
N TYR A 65 -5.70 -15.15 9.81
CA TYR A 65 -6.18 -16.19 10.73
C TYR A 65 -7.12 -15.63 11.79
N ILE A 66 -6.78 -14.50 12.39
CA ILE A 66 -7.63 -13.84 13.39
C ILE A 66 -8.92 -13.33 12.75
N ALA A 67 -8.86 -12.76 11.54
CA ALA A 67 -10.06 -12.30 10.83
C ALA A 67 -11.00 -13.48 10.53
N ALA A 68 -10.47 -14.61 10.05
CA ALA A 68 -11.26 -15.83 9.87
C ALA A 68 -11.83 -16.33 11.20
N TYR A 69 -11.06 -16.31 12.28
CA TYR A 69 -11.50 -16.69 13.62
C TYR A 69 -12.66 -15.84 14.12
N VAL A 70 -12.52 -14.52 14.06
CA VAL A 70 -13.57 -13.57 14.47
C VAL A 70 -14.80 -13.73 13.61
N LEU A 71 -14.64 -13.90 12.29
CA LEU A 71 -15.76 -14.10 11.37
C LEU A 71 -16.55 -15.37 11.71
N VAL A 72 -15.87 -16.51 11.92
CA VAL A 72 -16.53 -17.77 12.28
C VAL A 72 -17.14 -17.71 13.69
N LEU A 73 -16.49 -17.03 14.63
CA LEU A 73 -16.99 -16.88 15.99
C LEU A 73 -18.27 -16.01 16.03
N SER A 74 -18.29 -14.94 15.22
CA SER A 74 -19.39 -13.98 15.14
C SER A 74 -20.59 -14.47 14.32
N SER A 75 -20.40 -15.41 13.38
CA SER A 75 -21.47 -15.91 12.52
C SER A 75 -21.98 -17.28 12.96
N VAL A 76 -23.26 -17.36 13.34
CA VAL A 76 -23.94 -18.61 13.71
C VAL A 76 -24.02 -19.57 12.52
N GLU A 77 -24.31 -19.05 11.32
CA GLU A 77 -24.43 -19.84 10.10
C GLU A 77 -23.10 -20.45 9.68
N VAL A 78 -22.02 -19.65 9.68
CA VAL A 78 -20.67 -20.12 9.33
C VAL A 78 -20.19 -21.14 10.35
N TYR A 79 -20.46 -20.91 11.64
CA TYR A 79 -20.17 -21.89 12.69
C TYR A 79 -20.87 -23.23 12.44
N GLY A 80 -22.16 -23.21 12.08
CA GLY A 80 -22.93 -24.42 11.76
C GLY A 80 -22.36 -25.18 10.56
N LEU A 81 -21.96 -24.48 9.49
CA LEU A 81 -21.28 -25.08 8.34
C LEU A 81 -19.93 -25.70 8.72
N LEU A 82 -19.16 -25.00 9.55
CA LEU A 82 -17.85 -25.48 10.02
C LEU A 82 -17.99 -26.74 10.87
N GLN A 83 -19.02 -26.81 11.72
CA GLN A 83 -19.34 -27.99 12.53
C GLN A 83 -19.70 -29.19 11.65
N GLN A 84 -20.50 -28.99 10.60
CA GLN A 84 -20.83 -30.03 9.62
C GLN A 84 -19.59 -30.51 8.86
N VAL A 85 -18.73 -29.59 8.40
CA VAL A 85 -17.47 -29.94 7.71
C VAL A 85 -16.52 -30.68 8.64
N ALA A 86 -16.39 -30.26 9.90
CA ALA A 86 -15.54 -30.93 10.89
C ALA A 86 -16.03 -32.35 11.21
N GLN A 87 -17.34 -32.55 11.33
CA GLN A 87 -17.94 -33.88 11.49
C GLN A 87 -17.62 -34.77 10.28
N ASN A 88 -17.76 -34.26 9.06
CA ASN A 88 -17.46 -35.01 7.83
C ASN A 88 -15.95 -35.27 7.64
N ALA A 89 -15.08 -34.35 8.07
CA ALA A 89 -13.63 -34.51 7.96
C ALA A 89 -13.08 -35.58 8.92
N SER A 90 -13.75 -35.80 10.05
CA SER A 90 -13.37 -36.83 11.04
C SER A 90 -13.54 -38.27 10.52
N GLU A 91 -14.26 -38.48 9.42
CA GLU A 91 -14.36 -39.79 8.75
C GLU A 91 -13.14 -40.12 7.84
N ILE A 92 -12.25 -39.15 7.57
CA ILE A 92 -11.18 -39.27 6.55
C ILE A 92 -9.75 -39.35 7.18
N GLY A 93 -9.60 -39.25 8.50
CA GLY A 93 -8.31 -39.35 9.21
C GLY A 93 -8.20 -40.57 10.15
N PRO A 94 -6.99 -41.11 10.43
CA PRO A 94 -6.81 -42.34 11.22
C PRO A 94 -6.85 -42.13 12.74
N SER A 95 -7.32 -40.99 13.23
CA SER A 95 -7.47 -40.73 14.67
C SER A 95 -8.94 -40.87 15.06
N GLU A 96 -9.22 -41.82 15.96
CA GLU A 96 -10.54 -42.08 16.54
C GLU A 96 -11.31 -40.79 16.86
N ALA A 97 -12.58 -40.77 16.47
CA ALA A 97 -13.50 -39.66 16.63
C ALA A 97 -13.52 -39.15 18.07
N VAL A 98 -12.84 -38.03 18.33
CA VAL A 98 -12.96 -37.36 19.62
C VAL A 98 -14.36 -36.73 19.68
N GLN A 99 -15.25 -37.36 20.45
CA GLN A 99 -16.62 -36.91 20.70
C GLN A 99 -16.62 -35.61 21.52
N PHE A 100 -16.28 -34.48 20.90
CA PHE A 100 -16.36 -33.15 21.54
C PHE A 100 -17.75 -32.50 21.40
N ALA A 101 -18.67 -33.05 20.59
CA ALA A 101 -19.80 -32.28 20.06
C ALA A 101 -21.14 -32.41 20.83
N ASN A 102 -21.36 -33.42 21.67
CA ASN A 102 -22.71 -33.69 22.17
C ASN A 102 -23.00 -33.20 23.61
N SER A 103 -22.01 -32.69 24.35
CA SER A 103 -22.18 -32.28 25.76
C SER A 103 -22.03 -30.78 26.04
N LEU A 104 -21.77 -29.95 25.02
CA LEU A 104 -21.53 -28.50 25.18
C LEU A 104 -22.76 -27.61 24.91
N SER A 105 -23.90 -28.20 24.54
CA SER A 105 -25.06 -27.45 24.01
C SER A 105 -26.07 -26.95 25.05
N ASP A 106 -25.90 -27.20 26.35
CA ASP A 106 -27.00 -27.02 27.32
C ASP A 106 -26.74 -25.96 28.42
N GLY A 107 -25.97 -24.91 28.11
CA GLY A 107 -25.76 -23.78 29.02
C GLY A 107 -25.59 -22.43 28.32
N ASP A 108 -26.21 -21.39 28.89
CA ASP A 108 -26.34 -20.01 28.38
C ASP A 108 -25.03 -19.25 28.05
N ILE A 109 -23.87 -19.86 28.28
CA ILE A 109 -22.55 -19.34 27.88
C ILE A 109 -21.71 -20.52 27.41
N ASP A 110 -21.69 -20.75 26.10
CA ASP A 110 -20.94 -21.83 25.47
C ASP A 110 -19.44 -21.49 25.44
N TYR A 111 -18.74 -21.73 26.57
CA TYR A 111 -17.31 -21.53 26.70
C TYR A 111 -16.48 -22.47 25.80
N GLY A 112 -17.07 -23.53 25.23
CA GLY A 112 -16.38 -24.45 24.33
C GLY A 112 -16.23 -23.90 22.90
N LYS A 113 -17.17 -23.05 22.48
CA LYS A 113 -17.22 -22.50 21.11
C LYS A 113 -15.89 -21.88 20.64
N PRO A 114 -15.20 -20.99 21.39
CA PRO A 114 -13.97 -20.36 20.90
C PRO A 114 -12.82 -21.34 20.68
N ILE A 115 -12.70 -22.38 21.52
CA ILE A 115 -11.67 -23.42 21.38
C ILE A 115 -11.99 -24.30 20.17
N PHE A 116 -13.24 -24.75 20.05
CA PHE A 116 -13.69 -25.56 18.92
C PHE A 116 -13.46 -24.85 17.59
N VAL A 117 -13.86 -23.57 17.47
CA VAL A 117 -13.62 -22.78 16.25
C VAL A 117 -12.13 -22.71 15.90
N SER A 118 -11.26 -22.49 16.89
CA SER A 118 -9.81 -22.44 16.64
C SER A 118 -9.29 -23.78 16.12
N ALA A 119 -9.68 -24.90 16.75
CA ALA A 119 -9.27 -26.24 16.36
C ALA A 119 -9.80 -26.63 14.97
N SER A 120 -11.05 -26.27 14.66
CA SER A 120 -11.67 -26.53 13.37
C SER A 120 -11.02 -25.73 12.23
N ILE A 121 -10.68 -24.46 12.45
CA ILE A 121 -9.92 -23.67 11.45
C ILE A 121 -8.56 -24.33 11.18
N ILE A 122 -7.85 -24.77 12.22
CA ILE A 122 -6.58 -25.48 12.08
C ILE A 122 -6.77 -26.78 11.30
N ALA A 123 -7.78 -27.58 11.65
CA ALA A 123 -8.07 -28.85 10.98
C ALA A 123 -8.39 -28.63 9.50
N VAL A 124 -9.26 -27.67 9.18
CA VAL A 124 -9.65 -27.34 7.80
C VAL A 124 -8.48 -26.85 6.98
N LEU A 125 -7.64 -25.95 7.51
CA LEU A 125 -6.45 -25.46 6.80
C LEU A 125 -5.35 -26.53 6.64
N SER A 126 -5.38 -27.57 7.47
CA SER A 126 -4.49 -28.75 7.35
C SER A 126 -4.96 -29.77 6.31
N LEU A 127 -6.18 -29.64 5.78
CA LEU A 127 -6.68 -30.54 4.73
C LEU A 127 -5.99 -30.25 3.40
N LYS A 128 -5.54 -31.31 2.70
CA LYS A 128 -4.94 -31.20 1.35
C LYS A 128 -5.83 -30.46 0.34
N ALA A 129 -7.15 -30.55 0.46
CA ALA A 129 -8.09 -29.85 -0.41
C ALA A 129 -8.03 -28.31 -0.25
N VAL A 130 -7.64 -27.83 0.93
CA VAL A 130 -7.55 -26.39 1.28
C VAL A 130 -6.11 -25.87 1.14
N GLU A 131 -5.12 -26.76 0.94
CA GLU A 131 -3.72 -26.41 0.68
C GLU A 131 -3.54 -25.31 -0.38
N PRO A 132 -4.28 -25.26 -1.51
CA PRO A 132 -4.14 -24.18 -2.47
C PRO A 132 -4.53 -22.80 -1.92
N VAL A 133 -5.57 -22.75 -1.09
CA VAL A 133 -6.06 -21.50 -0.47
C VAL A 133 -5.08 -21.03 0.60
N GLU A 134 -4.63 -21.95 1.45
CA GLU A 134 -3.62 -21.68 2.47
C GLU A 134 -2.32 -21.19 1.83
N ARG A 135 -1.85 -21.86 0.77
CA ARG A 135 -0.66 -21.46 0.02
C ARG A 135 -0.83 -20.08 -0.59
N ALA A 136 -2.02 -19.76 -1.11
CA ALA A 136 -2.32 -18.43 -1.64
C ALA A 136 -2.30 -17.35 -0.54
N MET A 137 -2.89 -17.62 0.63
CA MET A 137 -2.86 -16.71 1.78
C MET A 137 -1.42 -16.48 2.28
N ARG A 138 -0.63 -17.56 2.38
CA ARG A 138 0.77 -17.50 2.81
C ARG A 138 1.63 -16.74 1.80
N LEU A 139 1.47 -17.01 0.51
CA LEU A 139 2.13 -16.29 -0.57
C LEU A 139 1.77 -14.81 -0.55
N MET A 140 0.48 -14.49 -0.35
CA MET A 140 0.00 -13.11 -0.20
C MET A 140 0.66 -12.42 1.00
N ALA A 141 0.78 -13.11 2.13
CA ALA A 141 1.43 -12.59 3.34
C ALA A 141 2.95 -12.36 3.16
N HIS A 142 3.66 -13.29 2.52
CA HIS A 142 5.07 -13.08 2.15
C HIS A 142 5.25 -11.90 1.20
N ARG A 143 4.37 -11.77 0.20
CA ARG A 143 4.39 -10.64 -0.75
C ARG A 143 4.08 -9.31 -0.06
N LEU A 144 3.11 -9.29 0.86
CA LEU A 144 2.80 -8.14 1.73
C LEU A 144 4.00 -7.71 2.58
N ALA A 145 4.76 -8.69 3.07
CA ALA A 145 6.03 -8.47 3.74
C ALA A 145 7.14 -7.89 2.87
N GLY A 146 6.95 -7.89 1.55
CA GLY A 146 7.97 -7.49 0.60
C GLY A 146 8.94 -8.60 0.21
N ILE A 147 8.56 -9.87 0.41
CA ILE A 147 9.34 -11.04 0.03
C ILE A 147 8.61 -11.73 -1.13
N PRO A 148 9.14 -11.74 -2.37
CA PRO A 148 10.48 -11.36 -2.84
C PRO A 148 10.61 -9.91 -3.33
N ARG A 149 9.58 -9.06 -3.19
CA ARG A 149 9.52 -7.68 -3.71
C ARG A 149 10.80 -6.84 -3.56
N GLY A 150 11.47 -6.92 -2.41
CA GLY A 150 12.73 -6.22 -2.21
C GLY A 150 13.81 -6.64 -3.20
N ILE A 151 13.86 -7.94 -3.55
CA ILE A 151 14.84 -8.55 -4.45
C ILE A 151 14.55 -8.12 -5.87
N TYR A 152 13.33 -8.35 -6.37
CA TYR A 152 12.98 -7.96 -7.74
C TYR A 152 13.10 -6.46 -7.99
N GLY A 153 12.67 -5.63 -7.05
CA GLY A 153 12.82 -4.18 -7.18
C GLY A 153 14.29 -3.73 -7.28
N ILE A 154 15.23 -4.46 -6.66
CA ILE A 154 16.65 -4.17 -6.83
C ILE A 154 17.18 -4.74 -8.14
N ILE A 155 16.75 -5.95 -8.52
CA ILE A 155 17.09 -6.57 -9.80
C ILE A 155 16.70 -5.66 -10.98
N ASP A 156 15.47 -5.14 -11.00
CA ASP A 156 15.00 -4.21 -12.03
C ASP A 156 15.86 -2.94 -12.09
N VAL A 157 16.23 -2.40 -10.93
CA VAL A 157 17.11 -1.22 -10.87
C VAL A 157 18.51 -1.55 -11.36
N LEU A 158 19.06 -2.71 -11.01
CA LEU A 158 20.37 -3.15 -11.46
C LEU A 158 20.39 -3.41 -12.97
N HIS A 159 19.31 -3.93 -13.55
CA HIS A 159 19.16 -4.07 -15.00
C HIS A 159 19.05 -2.71 -15.72
N ALA A 160 18.45 -1.71 -15.08
CA ALA A 160 18.30 -0.38 -15.65
C ALA A 160 19.59 0.48 -15.59
N ILE A 161 20.63 0.02 -14.86
CA ILE A 161 21.91 0.74 -14.78
C ILE A 161 22.70 0.53 -16.07
N GLU A 162 23.04 1.63 -16.73
CA GLU A 162 24.01 1.61 -17.83
C GLU A 162 25.44 1.52 -17.27
N TYR A 163 25.91 0.29 -17.03
CA TYR A 163 27.25 0.03 -16.46
C TYR A 163 28.39 0.62 -17.30
N GLU A 164 28.21 0.76 -18.61
CA GLU A 164 29.16 1.43 -19.51
C GLU A 164 29.44 2.89 -19.10
N LYS A 165 28.44 3.62 -18.59
CA LYS A 165 28.61 4.99 -18.09
C LYS A 165 29.32 5.06 -16.74
N LEU A 166 29.36 3.93 -16.01
CA LEU A 166 30.07 3.81 -14.74
C LEU A 166 31.55 3.51 -14.95
N ASP A 167 31.91 2.86 -16.06
CA ASP A 167 33.30 2.62 -16.43
C ASP A 167 33.98 3.92 -16.83
N ARG A 168 34.94 4.37 -16.01
CA ARG A 168 35.71 5.60 -16.23
C ARG A 168 37.15 5.32 -16.66
N GLY A 169 37.47 4.09 -17.08
CA GLY A 169 38.81 3.68 -17.50
C GLY A 169 39.83 3.47 -16.37
N ASN A 170 39.47 3.79 -15.12
CA ASN A 170 40.30 3.54 -13.93
C ASN A 170 39.78 2.38 -13.06
N THR A 171 38.68 1.76 -13.46
CA THR A 171 38.05 0.66 -12.76
C THR A 171 38.48 -0.64 -13.41
N PRO A 172 38.96 -1.64 -12.63
CA PRO A 172 39.39 -2.90 -13.21
C PRO A 172 38.19 -3.65 -13.78
N THR A 173 38.19 -3.86 -15.09
CA THR A 173 37.17 -4.61 -15.84
C THR A 173 37.82 -5.81 -16.54
N PRO A 174 38.32 -6.80 -15.78
CA PRO A 174 39.18 -7.86 -16.31
C PRO A 174 38.49 -8.73 -17.36
N LEU A 175 37.21 -9.09 -17.17
CA LEU A 175 36.50 -9.92 -18.14
C LEU A 175 36.21 -9.14 -19.43
N THR A 176 35.82 -7.88 -19.27
CA THR A 176 35.56 -6.99 -20.41
C THR A 176 36.82 -6.72 -21.23
N GLN A 177 37.96 -6.46 -20.57
CA GLN A 177 39.26 -6.27 -21.22
C GLN A 177 39.70 -7.54 -21.97
N MET A 178 39.59 -8.72 -21.34
CA MET A 178 39.90 -9.99 -22.01
C MET A 178 39.03 -10.24 -23.25
N PHE A 179 37.76 -9.85 -23.19
CA PHE A 179 36.85 -9.93 -24.33
C PHE A 179 37.23 -8.96 -25.46
N GLU A 180 37.53 -7.70 -25.14
CA GLU A 180 37.93 -6.69 -26.12
C GLU A 180 39.24 -7.07 -26.84
N GLU A 181 40.22 -7.58 -26.10
CA GLU A 181 41.52 -7.98 -26.65
C GLU A 181 41.43 -9.20 -27.59
N ARG A 182 40.61 -10.21 -27.23
CA ARG A 182 40.65 -11.53 -27.88
C ARG A 182 39.45 -11.84 -28.76
N TRP A 183 38.26 -11.39 -28.36
CA TRP A 183 37.01 -11.83 -28.97
C TRP A 183 36.33 -10.75 -29.82
N GLN A 184 36.54 -9.47 -29.55
CA GLN A 184 35.84 -8.38 -30.26
C GLN A 184 35.99 -8.46 -31.79
N LYS A 185 37.17 -8.88 -32.27
CA LYS A 185 37.43 -9.04 -33.71
C LYS A 185 36.60 -10.17 -34.34
N SER A 186 36.28 -11.22 -33.59
CA SER A 186 35.49 -12.37 -34.07
C SER A 186 33.98 -12.12 -34.12
N PHE A 187 33.50 -11.03 -33.52
CA PHE A 187 32.12 -10.57 -33.56
C PHE A 187 31.89 -9.44 -34.58
N SER A 188 32.81 -9.25 -35.53
CA SER A 188 32.76 -8.17 -36.54
C SER A 188 31.70 -8.34 -37.64
N ARG A 189 30.94 -9.44 -37.64
CA ARG A 189 29.83 -9.63 -38.58
C ARG A 189 28.63 -8.74 -38.18
N PRO A 190 27.95 -8.07 -39.13
CA PRO A 190 26.86 -7.14 -38.83
C PRO A 190 25.65 -7.76 -38.12
N TYR A 191 25.45 -9.09 -38.25
CA TYR A 191 24.40 -9.84 -37.53
C TYR A 191 24.63 -9.92 -36.01
N ASP A 192 25.88 -9.75 -35.56
CA ASP A 192 26.28 -9.92 -34.16
C ASP A 192 26.35 -8.60 -33.38
N ALA A 193 26.13 -7.45 -34.00
CA ALA A 193 26.32 -6.13 -33.36
C ALA A 193 25.45 -5.93 -32.10
N GLY A 194 24.18 -6.37 -32.13
CA GLY A 194 23.30 -6.32 -30.95
C GLY A 194 23.72 -7.30 -29.85
N ARG A 195 24.19 -8.49 -30.22
CA ARG A 195 24.68 -9.50 -29.27
C ARG A 195 25.99 -9.07 -28.61
N LEU A 196 26.86 -8.40 -29.35
CA LEU A 196 28.13 -7.87 -28.85
C LEU A 196 27.91 -6.82 -27.76
N ASN A 197 27.02 -5.85 -27.98
CA ASN A 197 26.70 -4.83 -26.96
C ASN A 197 26.11 -5.46 -25.70
N ASN A 198 25.17 -6.40 -25.88
CA ASN A 198 24.58 -7.13 -24.75
C ASN A 198 25.64 -7.94 -23.98
N LEU A 199 26.54 -8.63 -24.69
CA LEU A 199 27.63 -9.40 -24.08
C LEU A 199 28.58 -8.50 -23.30
N LYS A 200 29.01 -7.37 -23.89
CA LYS A 200 29.86 -6.38 -23.21
C LYS A 200 29.18 -5.84 -21.94
N SER A 201 27.90 -5.49 -22.02
CA SER A 201 27.11 -5.05 -20.87
C SER A 201 27.02 -6.12 -19.77
N ALA A 202 26.84 -7.40 -20.15
CA ALA A 202 26.83 -8.51 -19.20
C ALA A 202 28.19 -8.70 -18.52
N LEU A 203 29.30 -8.65 -19.26
CA LEU A 203 30.64 -8.75 -18.70
C LEU A 203 30.97 -7.58 -17.76
N LEU A 204 30.61 -6.35 -18.12
CA LEU A 204 30.74 -5.18 -17.25
C LEU A 204 29.92 -5.32 -15.96
N THR A 205 28.71 -5.86 -16.06
CA THR A 205 27.86 -6.15 -14.90
C THR A 205 28.55 -7.12 -13.95
N ILE A 206 29.15 -8.19 -14.48
CA ILE A 206 29.92 -9.16 -13.69
C ILE A 206 31.14 -8.49 -13.06
N ASP A 207 31.93 -7.75 -13.84
CA ASP A 207 33.14 -7.07 -13.36
C ASP A 207 32.85 -6.08 -12.22
N PHE A 208 31.66 -5.44 -12.20
CA PHE A 208 31.29 -4.49 -11.15
C PHE A 208 30.59 -5.12 -9.94
N LEU A 209 29.82 -6.19 -10.12
CA LEU A 209 29.04 -6.81 -9.04
C LEU A 209 29.76 -7.98 -8.37
N ALA A 210 30.38 -8.87 -9.15
CA ALA A 210 30.97 -10.11 -8.63
C ALA A 210 32.08 -9.89 -7.58
N PRO A 211 32.99 -8.89 -7.72
CA PRO A 211 34.01 -8.65 -6.69
C PRO A 211 33.42 -8.34 -5.32
N ALA A 212 32.25 -7.70 -5.27
CA ALA A 212 31.57 -7.42 -4.01
C ALA A 212 30.95 -8.67 -3.37
N LEU A 213 30.76 -9.74 -4.13
CA LEU A 213 30.06 -10.97 -3.71
C LEU A 213 31.00 -12.14 -3.44
N THR A 214 32.21 -12.11 -3.98
CA THR A 214 33.16 -13.22 -3.91
C THR A 214 34.41 -12.88 -3.09
N GLY A 215 35.14 -13.92 -2.67
CA GLY A 215 36.42 -13.81 -1.99
C GLY A 215 36.43 -12.96 -0.71
N ASN A 216 37.57 -12.31 -0.45
CA ASN A 216 37.80 -11.51 0.75
C ASN A 216 37.04 -10.17 0.72
N GLN A 217 36.73 -9.65 -0.46
CA GLN A 217 35.97 -8.40 -0.62
C GLN A 217 34.51 -8.57 -0.19
N ARG A 218 33.94 -9.77 -0.34
CA ARG A 218 32.61 -10.09 0.23
C ARG A 218 32.54 -9.78 1.72
N ILE A 219 33.56 -10.14 2.50
CA ILE A 219 33.56 -9.91 3.96
C ILE A 219 33.59 -8.40 4.26
N GLN A 220 34.27 -7.61 3.42
CA GLN A 220 34.34 -6.16 3.56
C GLN A 220 33.02 -5.46 3.21
N HIS A 221 32.32 -5.93 2.16
CA HIS A 221 31.12 -5.29 1.65
C HIS A 221 29.82 -5.85 2.23
N PHE A 222 29.82 -7.15 2.55
CA PHE A 222 28.69 -7.90 3.09
C PHE A 222 29.15 -8.88 4.18
N PRO A 223 29.55 -8.39 5.36
CA PRO A 223 29.90 -9.25 6.48
C PRO A 223 28.65 -10.00 6.95
N PHE A 224 28.54 -11.28 6.61
CA PHE A 224 27.52 -12.17 7.15
C PHE A 224 28.22 -13.39 7.75
N SER A 225 28.22 -13.48 9.08
CA SER A 225 28.74 -14.62 9.82
C SER A 225 27.73 -15.78 9.97
N GLN A 226 26.47 -15.60 9.54
CA GLN A 226 25.36 -16.45 9.98
C GLN A 226 24.62 -17.23 8.87
N LEU A 227 25.10 -17.22 7.62
CA LEU A 227 24.37 -17.86 6.52
C LEU A 227 25.28 -18.71 5.64
N GLU A 228 25.50 -19.94 6.08
CA GLU A 228 26.19 -20.97 5.32
C GLU A 228 25.66 -21.10 3.88
N SER A 229 24.34 -20.97 3.69
CA SER A 229 23.70 -21.00 2.37
C SER A 229 24.04 -19.80 1.48
N MET A 230 24.37 -18.62 2.03
CA MET A 230 24.80 -17.49 1.19
C MET A 230 26.26 -17.65 0.80
N SER A 231 27.09 -18.25 1.69
CA SER A 231 28.46 -18.60 1.33
C SER A 231 28.53 -19.66 0.23
N THR A 232 27.63 -20.66 0.23
CA THR A 232 27.58 -21.64 -0.87
C THR A 232 27.20 -21.00 -2.19
N LEU A 233 26.24 -20.08 -2.22
CA LEU A 233 25.86 -19.37 -3.45
C LEU A 233 26.97 -18.41 -3.93
N SER A 234 27.66 -17.74 -3.00
CA SER A 234 28.83 -16.91 -3.35
C SER A 234 29.96 -17.74 -3.94
N ALA A 235 30.18 -18.95 -3.42
CA ALA A 235 31.17 -19.89 -3.94
C ALA A 235 30.77 -20.37 -5.35
N GLN A 236 29.50 -20.73 -5.54
CA GLN A 236 28.96 -21.10 -6.85
C GLN A 236 29.15 -19.97 -7.88
N LEU A 237 28.81 -18.73 -7.54
CA LEU A 237 29.03 -17.59 -8.42
C LEU A 237 30.54 -17.40 -8.71
N SER A 238 31.41 -17.60 -7.72
CA SER A 238 32.86 -17.55 -7.93
C SER A 238 33.35 -18.60 -8.92
N ASP A 239 32.83 -19.83 -8.82
CA ASP A 239 33.16 -20.92 -9.73
C ASP A 239 32.67 -20.65 -11.16
N GLU A 240 31.47 -20.07 -11.30
CA GLU A 240 30.90 -19.64 -12.58
C GLU A 240 31.71 -18.51 -13.23
N VAL A 241 32.14 -17.50 -12.45
CA VAL A 241 33.00 -16.41 -12.94
C VAL A 241 34.37 -16.94 -13.37
N GLU A 242 34.97 -17.87 -12.62
CA GLU A 242 36.25 -18.47 -12.98
C GLU A 242 36.12 -19.40 -14.20
N ALA A 243 35.00 -20.10 -14.35
CA ALA A 243 34.68 -20.86 -15.55
C ALA A 243 34.53 -19.95 -16.78
N LEU A 244 33.85 -18.81 -16.63
CA LEU A 244 33.71 -17.82 -17.69
C LEU A 244 35.06 -17.19 -18.07
N ARG A 245 35.90 -16.88 -17.08
CA ARG A 245 37.28 -16.41 -17.30
C ARG A 245 38.11 -17.42 -18.08
N ARG A 246 38.01 -18.71 -17.72
CA ARG A 246 38.66 -19.80 -18.46
C ARG A 246 38.16 -19.87 -19.90
N LYS A 247 36.85 -19.76 -20.14
CA LYS A 247 36.27 -19.71 -21.50
C LYS A 247 36.76 -18.52 -22.32
N LEU A 248 36.83 -17.33 -21.72
CA LEU A 248 37.38 -16.14 -22.39
C LEU A 248 38.87 -16.29 -22.71
N SER A 249 39.63 -16.98 -21.86
CA SER A 249 41.06 -17.23 -22.06
C SER A 249 41.34 -18.32 -23.10
N ALA A 250 40.52 -19.36 -23.14
CA ALA A 250 40.61 -20.48 -24.08
C ALA A 250 39.88 -20.08 -25.37
N PHE A 251 40.48 -19.19 -26.17
CA PHE A 251 39.95 -18.77 -27.45
C PHE A 251 40.08 -19.92 -28.47
N PRO A 252 38.98 -20.57 -28.91
CA PRO A 252 39.04 -21.37 -30.12
C PRO A 252 39.10 -20.39 -31.30
N GLY A 253 40.00 -20.62 -32.25
CA GLY A 253 40.06 -19.84 -33.49
C GLY A 253 38.69 -19.75 -34.18
N GLU A 254 38.59 -18.82 -35.14
CA GLU A 254 37.37 -18.47 -35.87
C GLU A 254 36.53 -19.69 -36.28
N GLU A 255 35.22 -19.63 -36.02
CA GLU A 255 34.10 -20.28 -36.75
C GLU A 255 33.12 -21.20 -35.99
N GLU A 256 33.31 -21.57 -34.72
CA GLU A 256 32.25 -22.30 -34.00
C GLU A 256 31.16 -21.35 -33.46
N GLU A 257 30.07 -21.21 -34.22
CA GLU A 257 28.83 -20.54 -33.79
C GLU A 257 28.31 -21.09 -32.44
N GLY A 258 28.53 -22.38 -32.18
CA GLY A 258 28.24 -23.02 -30.90
C GLY A 258 29.00 -22.40 -29.72
N ALA A 259 30.32 -22.22 -29.84
CA ALA A 259 31.15 -21.62 -28.81
C ALA A 259 30.77 -20.16 -28.51
N ARG A 260 30.41 -19.38 -29.55
CA ARG A 260 29.92 -18.00 -29.39
C ARG A 260 28.57 -17.95 -28.67
N SER A 261 27.64 -18.84 -29.03
CA SER A 261 26.34 -18.94 -28.38
C SER A 261 26.48 -19.40 -26.93
N GLU A 262 27.40 -20.30 -26.63
CA GLU A 262 27.68 -20.77 -25.27
C GLU A 262 28.33 -19.68 -24.41
N LEU A 263 29.28 -18.92 -24.96
CA LEU A 263 29.88 -17.79 -24.24
C LEU A 263 28.82 -16.72 -23.93
N TYR A 264 27.96 -16.42 -24.91
CA TYR A 264 26.86 -15.46 -24.73
C TYR A 264 25.89 -15.91 -23.65
N SER A 265 25.39 -17.16 -23.71
CA SER A 265 24.45 -17.68 -22.72
C SER A 265 25.07 -17.79 -21.34
N SER A 266 26.33 -18.23 -21.24
CA SER A 266 27.07 -18.31 -19.97
C SER A 266 27.26 -16.93 -19.36
N SER A 267 27.63 -15.91 -20.15
CA SER A 267 27.83 -14.54 -19.65
C SER A 267 26.52 -13.92 -19.16
N MET A 268 25.42 -14.14 -19.90
CA MET A 268 24.09 -13.65 -19.51
C MET A 268 23.61 -14.30 -18.21
N ASN A 269 23.77 -15.62 -18.08
CA ASN A 269 23.38 -16.34 -16.87
C ASN A 269 24.20 -15.87 -15.66
N THR A 270 25.53 -15.80 -15.78
CA THR A 270 26.40 -15.34 -14.70
C THR A 270 26.14 -13.88 -14.32
N ALA A 271 25.82 -13.00 -15.28
CA ALA A 271 25.42 -11.63 -14.99
C ALA A 271 24.09 -11.57 -14.22
N ASN A 272 23.09 -12.35 -14.62
CA ASN A 272 21.81 -12.44 -13.94
C ASN A 272 21.95 -13.03 -12.53
N ASP A 273 22.82 -14.02 -12.35
CA ASP A 273 23.10 -14.63 -11.04
C ASP A 273 23.86 -13.65 -10.12
N ALA A 274 24.80 -12.86 -10.68
CA ALA A 274 25.47 -11.79 -9.94
C ALA A 274 24.48 -10.70 -9.51
N ILE A 275 23.57 -10.26 -10.39
CA ILE A 275 22.50 -9.30 -10.07
C ILE A 275 21.59 -9.84 -8.96
N ALA A 276 21.14 -11.09 -9.09
CA ALA A 276 20.24 -11.73 -8.13
C ALA A 276 20.90 -11.87 -6.75
N LEU A 277 22.14 -12.38 -6.72
CA LEU A 277 22.87 -12.56 -5.48
C LEU A 277 23.20 -11.21 -4.84
N PHE A 278 23.61 -10.20 -5.62
CA PHE A 278 23.82 -8.85 -5.11
C PHE A 278 22.56 -8.28 -4.46
N SER A 279 21.40 -8.48 -5.10
CA SER A 279 20.11 -8.00 -4.59
C SER A 279 19.78 -8.61 -3.22
N VAL A 280 20.00 -9.91 -3.06
CA VAL A 280 19.81 -10.61 -1.77
C VAL A 280 20.77 -10.06 -0.72
N HIS A 281 22.07 -9.94 -1.03
CA HIS A 281 23.07 -9.40 -0.11
C HIS A 281 22.78 -7.95 0.30
N TYR A 282 22.34 -7.13 -0.66
CA TYR A 282 21.96 -5.74 -0.44
C TYR A 282 20.79 -5.62 0.54
N ILE A 283 19.70 -6.37 0.35
CA ILE A 283 18.51 -6.28 1.21
C ILE A 283 18.86 -6.65 2.63
N ARG A 284 19.62 -7.74 2.77
CA ARG A 284 20.00 -8.27 4.08
C ARG A 284 20.95 -7.37 4.84
N ASN A 285 21.82 -6.61 4.15
CA ASN A 285 22.79 -5.74 4.81
C ASN A 285 23.07 -4.46 4.02
N ASN A 286 22.03 -3.66 3.80
CA ASN A 286 22.13 -2.34 3.18
C ASN A 286 22.96 -1.34 4.00
N ARG A 287 23.25 -1.66 5.28
CA ARG A 287 24.03 -0.81 6.18
C ARG A 287 25.53 -0.97 5.94
N ALA A 288 26.01 -2.18 5.63
CA ALA A 288 27.43 -2.41 5.34
C ALA A 288 27.90 -1.61 4.12
N ILE A 289 27.03 -1.45 3.11
CA ILE A 289 27.33 -0.64 1.93
C ILE A 289 27.52 0.86 2.25
N LYS A 290 27.04 1.35 3.41
CA LYS A 290 27.23 2.78 3.77
C LYS A 290 28.69 3.14 4.07
N ASN A 291 29.53 2.15 4.35
CA ASN A 291 30.94 2.36 4.68
C ASN A 291 31.87 2.28 3.46
N LEU A 292 31.34 2.24 2.23
CA LEU A 292 32.11 2.21 0.97
C LEU A 292 32.73 3.57 0.61
N HIS A 293 33.63 4.08 1.46
CA HIS A 293 34.31 5.35 1.19
C HIS A 293 35.26 5.29 -0.03
N ASN A 294 35.72 4.09 -0.41
CA ASN A 294 36.79 3.94 -1.40
C ASN A 294 36.34 3.38 -2.77
N ASN A 295 35.17 2.74 -2.88
CA ASN A 295 34.69 2.20 -4.17
C ASN A 295 33.61 3.10 -4.78
N VAL A 296 34.02 3.87 -5.80
CA VAL A 296 33.16 4.85 -6.50
C VAL A 296 32.02 4.16 -7.25
N VAL A 297 32.26 2.97 -7.82
CA VAL A 297 31.27 2.21 -8.61
C VAL A 297 30.15 1.72 -7.72
N LEU A 298 30.49 1.01 -6.63
CA LEU A 298 29.48 0.47 -5.73
C LEU A 298 28.66 1.57 -5.04
N ARG A 299 29.26 2.75 -4.81
CA ARG A 299 28.53 3.93 -4.33
C ARG A 299 27.53 4.45 -5.36
N SER A 300 27.88 4.46 -6.64
CA SER A 300 26.97 4.85 -7.72
C SER A 300 25.81 3.87 -7.84
N ILE A 301 26.10 2.56 -7.81
CA ILE A 301 25.09 1.50 -7.79
C ILE A 301 24.16 1.66 -6.57
N TYR A 302 24.73 1.87 -5.38
CA TYR A 302 23.97 2.15 -4.16
C TYR A 302 23.07 3.40 -4.30
N ALA A 303 23.58 4.48 -4.87
CA ALA A 303 22.81 5.70 -5.08
C ALA A 303 21.64 5.47 -6.03
N SER A 304 21.85 4.71 -7.11
CA SER A 304 20.79 4.30 -8.04
C SER A 304 19.71 3.49 -7.32
N ILE A 305 20.09 2.44 -6.58
CA ILE A 305 19.15 1.62 -5.80
C ILE A 305 18.37 2.45 -4.79
N LYS A 306 19.06 3.29 -4.00
CA LYS A 306 18.43 4.15 -3.00
C LYS A 306 17.46 5.16 -3.63
N SER A 307 17.78 5.69 -4.81
CA SER A 307 16.94 6.67 -5.50
C SER A 307 15.69 6.06 -6.13
N ALA A 308 15.76 4.82 -6.59
CA ALA A 308 14.62 4.10 -7.15
C ALA A 308 13.70 3.52 -6.08
N TYR A 309 14.24 3.29 -4.87
CA TYR A 309 13.48 2.68 -3.78
C TYR A 309 12.41 3.63 -3.24
N ARG A 310 11.13 3.30 -3.52
CA ARG A 310 9.89 3.82 -2.91
C ARG A 310 9.31 5.14 -3.45
N VAL A 311 9.52 5.48 -4.72
CA VAL A 311 8.87 6.66 -5.32
C VAL A 311 7.34 6.59 -5.12
N GLU A 312 6.70 5.52 -5.57
CA GLU A 312 5.25 5.29 -5.45
C GLU A 312 4.76 5.35 -4.00
N LEU A 313 5.44 4.68 -3.06
CA LEU A 313 5.00 4.58 -1.67
C LEU A 313 5.23 5.89 -0.88
N ASN A 314 6.32 6.61 -1.18
CA ASN A 314 6.58 7.91 -0.58
C ASN A 314 5.55 8.94 -1.08
N SER A 315 5.26 8.93 -2.38
CA SER A 315 4.22 9.78 -2.98
C SER A 315 2.84 9.47 -2.42
N PHE A 316 2.52 8.19 -2.24
CA PHE A 316 1.29 7.74 -1.58
C PHE A 316 1.19 8.28 -0.14
N GLY A 317 2.23 8.08 0.68
CA GLY A 317 2.22 8.53 2.07
C GLY A 317 2.09 10.05 2.22
N MET A 318 2.83 10.81 1.40
CA MET A 318 2.74 12.28 1.38
C MET A 318 1.36 12.75 0.91
N ALA A 319 0.81 12.11 -0.13
CA ALA A 319 -0.49 12.44 -0.66
C ALA A 319 -1.61 12.19 0.36
N VAL A 320 -1.58 11.05 1.07
CA VAL A 320 -2.54 10.77 2.15
C VAL A 320 -2.49 11.85 3.22
N PHE A 321 -1.29 12.18 3.73
CA PHE A 321 -1.13 13.16 4.80
C PHE A 321 -1.70 14.54 4.42
N ILE A 322 -1.33 15.05 3.24
CA ILE A 322 -1.79 16.37 2.78
C ILE A 322 -3.28 16.36 2.46
N SER A 323 -3.79 15.27 1.88
CA SER A 323 -5.20 15.17 1.51
C SER A 323 -6.10 15.10 2.72
N VAL A 324 -5.69 14.47 3.83
CA VAL A 324 -6.44 14.49 5.09
C VAL A 324 -6.58 15.93 5.61
N PHE A 325 -5.50 16.71 5.61
CA PHE A 325 -5.54 18.08 6.11
C PHE A 325 -6.45 18.98 5.26
N LEU A 326 -6.27 18.93 3.93
CA LEU A 326 -7.07 19.74 3.00
C LEU A 326 -8.54 19.31 3.00
N SER A 327 -8.83 18.01 3.07
CA SER A 327 -10.21 17.51 3.07
C SER A 327 -10.96 17.86 4.35
N LEU A 328 -10.29 17.80 5.52
CA LEU A 328 -10.87 18.27 6.78
C LEU A 328 -11.21 19.77 6.71
N PHE A 329 -10.34 20.59 6.12
CA PHE A 329 -10.61 22.01 5.92
C PHE A 329 -11.82 22.24 5.00
N VAL A 330 -11.89 21.56 3.86
CA VAL A 330 -13.00 21.67 2.91
C VAL A 330 -14.33 21.18 3.51
N ALA A 331 -14.32 20.03 4.20
CA ALA A 331 -15.49 19.50 4.88
C ALA A 331 -15.95 20.43 6.00
N HIS A 332 -15.03 20.97 6.80
CA HIS A 332 -15.33 21.95 7.84
C HIS A 332 -15.98 23.21 7.27
N TRP A 333 -15.37 23.79 6.25
CA TRP A 333 -15.91 24.98 5.59
C TRP A 333 -17.30 24.72 5.00
N SER A 334 -17.50 23.57 4.36
CA SER A 334 -18.76 23.14 3.75
C SER A 334 -19.90 23.03 4.77
N VAL A 335 -19.66 22.32 5.89
CA VAL A 335 -20.67 22.11 6.94
C VAL A 335 -20.89 23.39 7.75
N PHE A 336 -19.85 24.15 8.04
CA PHE A 336 -19.96 25.43 8.76
C PHE A 336 -20.74 26.48 7.96
N SER A 337 -20.47 26.60 6.66
CA SER A 337 -21.23 27.51 5.79
C SER A 337 -22.71 27.12 5.74
N TRP A 338 -22.99 25.81 5.69
CA TRP A 338 -24.37 25.30 5.75
C TRP A 338 -25.07 25.65 7.07
N SER A 339 -24.40 25.43 8.22
CA SER A 339 -25.00 25.64 9.53
C SER A 339 -25.30 27.11 9.82
N ILE A 340 -24.46 28.04 9.32
CA ILE A 340 -24.74 29.48 9.37
C ILE A 340 -26.05 29.79 8.64
N VAL A 341 -26.23 29.25 7.43
CA VAL A 341 -27.44 29.49 6.65
C VAL A 341 -28.68 28.91 7.35
N GLU A 342 -28.59 27.68 7.86
CA GLU A 342 -29.67 27.02 8.62
C GLU A 342 -30.07 27.87 9.85
N SER A 343 -29.08 28.37 10.60
CA SER A 343 -29.32 29.25 11.77
C SER A 343 -29.95 30.60 11.42
N GLY A 344 -29.67 31.16 10.25
CA GLY A 344 -30.28 32.40 9.77
C GLY A 344 -31.77 32.20 9.48
N VAL A 345 -32.13 31.06 8.89
CA VAL A 345 -33.53 30.68 8.63
C VAL A 345 -34.27 30.40 9.95
N ASP A 346 -33.63 29.68 10.87
CA ASP A 346 -34.21 29.39 12.19
C ASP A 346 -34.41 30.66 13.02
N ARG A 347 -33.46 31.61 13.01
CA ARG A 347 -33.65 32.90 13.68
C ARG A 347 -34.84 33.65 13.10
N ALA A 348 -34.98 33.71 11.77
CA ALA A 348 -36.12 34.35 11.13
C ALA A 348 -37.46 33.68 11.50
N ALA A 349 -37.49 32.34 11.53
CA ALA A 349 -38.67 31.56 11.90
C ALA A 349 -39.01 31.67 13.40
N ILE A 350 -38.02 31.69 14.27
CA ILE A 350 -38.17 31.91 15.71
C ILE A 350 -38.67 33.35 15.96
N THR A 351 -38.11 34.37 15.32
CA THR A 351 -38.62 35.75 15.42
C THR A 351 -40.04 35.88 14.89
N ALA A 352 -40.38 35.18 13.80
CA ALA A 352 -41.74 35.19 13.25
C ALA A 352 -42.75 34.46 14.14
N ASN A 353 -42.37 33.33 14.74
CA ASN A 353 -43.21 32.60 15.70
C ASN A 353 -43.36 33.36 17.02
N PHE A 354 -42.30 33.99 17.55
CA PHE A 354 -42.40 34.85 18.73
C PHE A 354 -43.30 36.06 18.49
N ALA A 355 -43.20 36.71 17.31
CA ALA A 355 -44.09 37.79 16.92
C ALA A 355 -45.57 37.37 16.84
N LYS A 356 -45.85 36.07 16.61
CA LYS A 356 -47.20 35.51 16.59
C LYS A 356 -47.79 35.28 18.00
N TYR A 357 -46.94 35.08 19.02
CA TYR A 357 -47.34 34.84 20.40
C TYR A 357 -47.31 36.10 21.29
N MET A 358 -46.82 37.23 20.78
CA MET A 358 -46.93 38.55 21.42
C MET A 358 -47.92 39.44 20.63
N PRO A 359 -49.23 39.37 20.93
CA PRO A 359 -50.27 40.07 20.15
C PRO A 359 -50.34 41.58 20.44
N ASN A 360 -49.60 42.12 21.42
CA ASN A 360 -49.61 43.55 21.74
C ASN A 360 -48.39 44.26 21.14
N SER A 361 -48.67 45.23 20.26
CA SER A 361 -47.68 46.04 19.52
C SER A 361 -46.71 46.85 20.39
N ASP A 362 -47.02 47.04 21.67
CA ASP A 362 -46.18 47.82 22.59
C ASP A 362 -45.03 47.00 23.21
N GLU A 363 -45.16 45.68 23.31
CA GLU A 363 -44.05 44.79 23.71
C GLU A 363 -43.05 44.58 22.55
N LEU A 364 -43.54 44.61 21.31
CA LEU A 364 -42.70 44.58 20.12
C LEU A 364 -41.86 45.87 19.97
N LYS A 365 -42.40 47.03 20.39
CA LYS A 365 -41.64 48.29 20.51
C LYS A 365 -40.54 48.19 21.59
N LEU A 366 -40.80 47.50 22.70
CA LEU A 366 -39.81 47.30 23.76
C LEU A 366 -38.60 46.46 23.31
N TRP A 367 -38.81 45.54 22.36
CA TRP A 367 -37.73 44.76 21.76
C TRP A 367 -36.86 45.60 20.81
N ASN A 368 -37.47 46.52 20.06
CA ASN A 368 -36.74 47.53 19.29
C ASN A 368 -35.98 48.53 20.18
N ASP A 369 -36.40 48.71 21.44
CA ASP A 369 -35.74 49.58 22.43
C ASP A 369 -34.68 48.86 23.30
N LYS A 370 -34.25 47.63 22.94
CA LYS A 370 -33.20 46.84 23.64
C LYS A 370 -33.43 46.58 25.14
N LYS A 371 -34.68 46.51 25.61
CA LYS A 371 -34.97 46.11 27.00
C LYS A 371 -35.26 44.61 27.07
N CYS A 372 -34.26 43.82 27.43
CA CYS A 372 -34.44 42.40 27.76
C CYS A 372 -35.09 42.25 29.15
N LEU A 373 -35.87 41.19 29.33
CA LEU A 373 -36.39 40.75 30.63
C LEU A 373 -35.60 39.53 31.10
N SER A 374 -35.00 39.61 32.29
CA SER A 374 -34.34 38.49 32.97
C SER A 374 -34.90 38.42 34.40
N ASP A 375 -35.38 37.25 34.82
CA ASP A 375 -36.00 37.02 36.13
C ASP A 375 -37.10 38.04 36.52
N GLY A 376 -37.93 38.43 35.54
CA GLY A 376 -39.04 39.38 35.75
C GLY A 376 -38.60 40.83 35.95
N LYS A 377 -37.33 41.17 35.75
CA LYS A 377 -36.80 42.54 35.79
C LYS A 377 -36.27 42.96 34.43
N TYR A 378 -36.47 44.24 34.10
CA TYR A 378 -35.85 44.85 32.93
C TYR A 378 -34.36 45.07 33.20
N ILE A 379 -33.52 44.49 32.35
CA ILE A 379 -32.07 44.68 32.40
C ILE A 379 -31.66 45.82 31.46
N SER A 380 -30.47 46.37 31.69
CA SER A 380 -29.93 47.47 30.88
C SER A 380 -29.68 47.02 29.43
N SER A 381 -29.68 47.96 28.48
CA SER A 381 -29.40 47.65 27.07
C SER A 381 -28.04 46.99 26.87
N GLU A 382 -27.01 47.37 27.64
CA GLU A 382 -25.68 46.77 27.55
C GLU A 382 -25.67 45.33 28.08
N GLU A 383 -26.39 45.06 29.16
CA GLU A 383 -26.52 43.73 29.75
C GLU A 383 -27.37 42.79 28.87
N CYS A 384 -28.39 43.33 28.19
CA CYS A 384 -29.17 42.65 27.17
C CYS A 384 -28.30 42.29 25.95
N GLU A 385 -27.49 43.22 25.45
CA GLU A 385 -26.53 42.94 24.36
C GLU A 385 -25.50 41.89 24.76
N TYR A 386 -24.96 41.97 25.99
CA TYR A 386 -24.01 41.00 26.51
C TYR A 386 -24.62 39.59 26.65
N LEU A 387 -25.85 39.47 27.14
CA LEU A 387 -26.51 38.16 27.25
C LEU A 387 -26.83 37.57 25.88
N ILE A 388 -27.27 38.39 24.93
CA ILE A 388 -27.49 37.95 23.55
C ILE A 388 -26.16 37.51 22.93
N SER A 389 -25.09 38.31 23.03
CA SER A 389 -23.78 37.94 22.49
C SER A 389 -23.25 36.68 23.15
N SER A 390 -23.37 36.54 24.48
CA SER A 390 -22.92 35.36 25.22
C SER A 390 -23.73 34.10 24.87
N ALA A 391 -25.05 34.22 24.67
CA ALA A 391 -25.89 33.09 24.24
C ALA A 391 -25.57 32.68 22.79
N VAL A 392 -25.33 33.65 21.92
CA VAL A 392 -24.91 33.43 20.53
C VAL A 392 -23.52 32.78 20.48
N ASP A 393 -22.58 33.23 21.29
CA ASP A 393 -21.24 32.64 21.39
C ASP A 393 -21.29 31.21 21.96
N SER A 394 -22.15 30.97 22.95
CA SER A 394 -22.38 29.62 23.50
C SER A 394 -22.99 28.67 22.47
N ASP A 395 -24.02 29.09 21.74
CA ASP A 395 -24.63 28.33 20.64
C ASP A 395 -23.61 28.05 19.51
N HIS A 396 -22.81 29.06 19.12
CA HIS A 396 -21.73 28.87 18.16
C HIS A 396 -20.68 27.88 18.65
N SER A 397 -20.31 27.91 19.94
CA SER A 397 -19.31 27.00 20.49
C SER A 397 -19.79 25.54 20.51
N THR A 398 -21.04 25.30 20.90
CA THR A 398 -21.67 23.97 20.90
C THR A 398 -21.80 23.43 19.49
N ARG A 399 -22.30 24.25 18.55
CA ARG A 399 -22.39 23.88 17.14
C ARG A 399 -21.04 23.57 16.52
N ARG A 400 -19.97 24.32 16.85
CA ARG A 400 -18.62 24.03 16.33
C ARG A 400 -18.14 22.64 16.75
N ARG A 401 -18.41 22.24 18.00
CA ARG A 401 -18.09 20.91 18.50
C ARG A 401 -18.89 19.83 17.77
N GLU A 402 -20.20 20.01 17.65
CA GLU A 402 -21.08 19.06 16.94
C GLU A 402 -20.69 18.90 15.47
N ILE A 403 -20.37 20.01 14.79
CA ILE A 403 -19.89 20.01 13.40
C ILE A 403 -18.58 19.24 13.29
N PHE A 404 -17.63 19.46 14.20
CA PHE A 404 -16.37 18.75 14.19
C PHE A 404 -16.55 17.24 14.44
N GLU A 405 -17.35 16.86 15.43
CA GLU A 405 -17.67 15.47 15.73
C GLU A 405 -18.35 14.78 14.53
N TYR A 406 -19.30 15.46 13.87
CA TYR A 406 -19.94 14.97 12.65
C TYR A 406 -18.92 14.76 11.51
N ILE A 407 -18.07 15.75 11.23
CA ILE A 407 -17.05 15.65 10.16
C ILE A 407 -16.10 14.48 10.43
N VAL A 408 -15.62 14.34 11.66
CA VAL A 408 -14.71 13.23 12.01
C VAL A 408 -15.40 11.88 11.81
N ARG A 409 -16.66 11.75 12.26
CA ARG A 409 -17.45 10.51 12.09
C ARG A 409 -17.68 10.14 10.63
N VAL A 410 -17.91 11.11 9.75
CA VAL A 410 -18.14 10.86 8.32
C VAL A 410 -16.83 10.63 7.57
N MET A 411 -15.81 11.42 7.87
CA MET A 411 -14.55 11.40 7.12
C MET A 411 -13.67 10.19 7.45
N VAL A 412 -13.61 9.74 8.71
CA VAL A 412 -12.72 8.64 9.11
C VAL A 412 -12.97 7.35 8.31
N PRO A 413 -14.22 6.85 8.18
CA PRO A 413 -14.50 5.66 7.38
C PRO A 413 -14.12 5.82 5.90
N LEU A 414 -14.39 7.00 5.32
CA LEU A 414 -14.11 7.28 3.90
C LEU A 414 -12.61 7.43 3.61
N VAL A 415 -11.87 8.06 4.54
CA VAL A 415 -10.41 8.14 4.50
C VAL A 415 -9.81 6.74 4.55
N LEU A 416 -10.23 5.91 5.51
CA LEU A 416 -9.75 4.53 5.63
C LEU A 416 -10.09 3.69 4.40
N SER A 417 -11.31 3.81 3.88
CA SER A 417 -11.76 3.11 2.67
C SER A 417 -10.92 3.48 1.45
N THR A 418 -10.65 4.78 1.25
CA THR A 418 -9.83 5.28 0.14
C THR A 418 -8.36 4.87 0.26
N ILE A 419 -7.79 4.95 1.47
CA ILE A 419 -6.42 4.48 1.75
C ILE A 419 -6.33 2.98 1.46
N ALA A 420 -7.32 2.19 1.87
CA ALA A 420 -7.36 0.76 1.59
C ALA A 420 -7.46 0.46 0.08
N ALA A 421 -8.35 1.15 -0.65
CA ALA A 421 -8.49 1.01 -2.09
C ALA A 421 -7.15 1.27 -2.81
N ALA A 422 -6.51 2.41 -2.53
CA ALA A 422 -5.25 2.79 -3.15
C ALA A 422 -4.10 1.86 -2.74
N ALA A 423 -3.96 1.54 -1.45
CA ALA A 423 -2.88 0.67 -0.97
C ALA A 423 -2.96 -0.75 -1.53
N VAL A 424 -4.15 -1.35 -1.54
CA VAL A 424 -4.38 -2.69 -2.12
C VAL A 424 -4.18 -2.66 -3.63
N THR A 425 -4.55 -1.57 -4.31
CA THR A 425 -4.30 -1.39 -5.74
C THR A 425 -2.81 -1.35 -6.07
N ILE A 426 -2.04 -0.49 -5.37
CA ILE A 426 -0.58 -0.38 -5.53
C ILE A 426 0.07 -1.75 -5.34
N MET A 427 -0.34 -2.44 -4.28
CA MET A 427 0.17 -3.76 -3.94
C MET A 427 -0.21 -4.80 -4.99
N ALA A 428 -1.46 -4.86 -5.43
CA ALA A 428 -1.92 -5.82 -6.43
C ALA A 428 -1.22 -5.62 -7.79
N ARG A 429 -0.98 -4.36 -8.19
CA ARG A 429 -0.19 -4.01 -9.37
C ARG A 429 1.25 -4.49 -9.23
N GLN A 430 1.88 -4.23 -8.10
CA GLN A 430 3.25 -4.69 -7.83
C GLN A 430 3.36 -6.22 -7.87
N MET A 431 2.39 -6.93 -7.28
CA MET A 431 2.32 -8.40 -7.37
C MET A 431 2.27 -8.89 -8.82
N ARG A 432 1.46 -8.22 -9.66
CA ARG A 432 1.33 -8.60 -11.08
C ARG A 432 2.59 -8.31 -11.88
N HIS A 433 3.28 -7.22 -11.57
CA HIS A 433 4.57 -6.87 -12.16
C HIS A 433 5.64 -7.91 -11.79
N GLU A 434 5.72 -8.32 -10.52
CA GLU A 434 6.63 -9.38 -10.05
C GLU A 434 6.37 -10.73 -10.73
N ASP A 435 5.11 -11.08 -10.97
CA ASP A 435 4.72 -12.30 -11.68
C ASP A 435 4.95 -12.21 -13.20
N ASN A 436 5.56 -11.12 -13.69
CA ASN A 436 5.74 -10.79 -15.11
C ASN A 436 4.42 -10.87 -15.91
N SER A 437 3.29 -10.71 -15.20
CA SER A 437 1.92 -10.81 -15.73
C SER A 437 1.32 -9.43 -16.04
N TRP A 438 2.09 -8.38 -15.79
CA TRP A 438 1.75 -6.99 -16.05
C TRP A 438 2.71 -6.38 -17.08
N PRO A 439 2.63 -6.77 -18.37
CA PRO A 439 3.45 -6.16 -19.40
C PRO A 439 3.12 -4.68 -19.52
N ARG A 440 4.15 -3.88 -19.83
CA ARG A 440 3.99 -2.44 -20.11
C ARG A 440 2.91 -2.25 -21.17
N TRP A 441 2.06 -1.27 -20.94
CA TRP A 441 0.97 -0.91 -21.83
C TRP A 441 1.03 0.59 -22.09
N GLN A 442 0.45 1.00 -23.21
CA GLN A 442 0.36 2.40 -23.63
C GLN A 442 -1.11 2.77 -23.73
N LEU A 443 -1.46 4.03 -23.50
CA LEU A 443 -2.85 4.51 -23.59
C LEU A 443 -3.55 4.12 -24.91
N ARG A 444 -2.79 4.07 -26.02
CA ARG A 444 -3.30 3.66 -27.34
C ARG A 444 -3.81 2.21 -27.37
N ARG A 445 -3.32 1.36 -26.48
CA ARG A 445 -3.72 -0.05 -26.31
C ARG A 445 -4.12 -0.30 -24.86
N PHE A 446 -5.12 0.44 -24.40
CA PHE A 446 -5.61 0.38 -23.02
C PHE A 446 -6.07 -1.05 -22.64
N PRO A 447 -5.45 -1.70 -21.64
CA PRO A 447 -5.77 -3.07 -21.27
C PRO A 447 -7.02 -3.15 -20.37
N PHE A 448 -8.17 -2.76 -20.90
CA PHE A 448 -9.43 -2.55 -20.17
C PHE A 448 -9.79 -3.70 -19.21
N VAL A 449 -9.83 -4.94 -19.70
CA VAL A 449 -10.22 -6.11 -18.89
C VAL A 449 -9.25 -6.37 -17.73
N ARG A 450 -7.95 -6.11 -17.92
CA ARG A 450 -6.94 -6.30 -16.88
C ARG A 450 -7.05 -5.22 -15.80
N MET A 451 -7.28 -3.98 -16.20
CA MET A 451 -7.49 -2.86 -15.27
C MET A 451 -8.77 -3.06 -14.44
N ILE A 452 -9.86 -3.53 -15.07
CA ILE A 452 -11.11 -3.85 -14.37
C ILE A 452 -10.89 -4.96 -13.36
N SER A 453 -10.33 -6.09 -13.79
CA SER A 453 -10.16 -7.23 -12.89
C SER A 453 -9.25 -6.91 -11.70
N LEU A 454 -8.21 -6.09 -11.90
CA LEU A 454 -7.33 -5.65 -10.82
C LEU A 454 -7.96 -4.62 -9.87
N SER A 455 -8.96 -3.86 -10.34
CA SER A 455 -9.65 -2.82 -9.54
C SER A 455 -10.83 -3.34 -8.70
N ILE A 456 -11.39 -4.51 -9.04
CA ILE A 456 -12.53 -5.08 -8.30
C ILE A 456 -12.14 -5.46 -6.87
N LEU A 457 -11.03 -6.19 -6.69
CA LEU A 457 -10.62 -6.65 -5.35
C LEU A 457 -10.34 -5.48 -4.38
N PRO A 458 -9.54 -4.45 -4.75
CA PRO A 458 -9.36 -3.27 -3.92
C PRO A 458 -10.68 -2.57 -3.56
N ALA A 459 -11.63 -2.49 -4.50
CA ALA A 459 -12.95 -1.90 -4.25
C ALA A 459 -13.78 -2.70 -3.24
N ILE A 460 -13.76 -4.04 -3.31
CA ILE A 460 -14.39 -4.91 -2.29
C ILE A 460 -13.75 -4.67 -0.93
N VAL A 461 -12.42 -4.67 -0.85
CA VAL A 461 -11.69 -4.44 0.41
C VAL A 461 -12.03 -3.05 0.98
N ALA A 462 -12.12 -2.03 0.15
CA ALA A 462 -12.48 -0.68 0.55
C ALA A 462 -13.89 -0.59 1.15
N VAL A 463 -14.88 -1.30 0.58
CA VAL A 463 -16.24 -1.39 1.12
C VAL A 463 -16.26 -2.11 2.47
N LEU A 464 -15.49 -3.20 2.61
CA LEU A 464 -15.36 -3.92 3.88
C LEU A 464 -14.72 -3.02 4.95
N VAL A 465 -13.66 -2.28 4.60
CA VAL A 465 -13.01 -1.32 5.51
C VAL A 465 -13.98 -0.20 5.90
N LEU A 466 -14.78 0.30 4.96
CA LEU A 466 -15.80 1.31 5.23
C LEU A 466 -16.84 0.81 6.23
N ALA A 467 -17.38 -0.40 6.02
CA ALA A 467 -18.35 -1.01 6.92
C ALA A 467 -17.76 -1.28 8.31
N MET A 468 -16.52 -1.81 8.39
CA MET A 468 -15.82 -2.01 9.66
C MET A 468 -15.58 -0.71 10.43
N ALA A 469 -15.19 0.36 9.73
CA ALA A 469 -15.02 1.67 10.34
C ALA A 469 -16.35 2.27 10.84
N GLY A 470 -17.44 2.09 10.09
CA GLY A 470 -18.79 2.45 10.53
C GLY A 470 -19.22 1.71 11.80
N CYS A 471 -19.00 0.40 11.85
CA CYS A 471 -19.24 -0.41 13.06
C CYS A 471 -18.35 0.02 14.24
N ALA A 472 -17.09 0.38 13.99
CA ALA A 472 -16.20 0.89 15.03
C ALA A 472 -16.68 2.22 15.61
N ILE A 473 -17.20 3.12 14.77
CA ILE A 473 -17.81 4.38 15.24
C ILE A 473 -19.05 4.08 16.07
N LEU A 474 -19.92 3.18 15.62
CA LEU A 474 -21.09 2.77 16.39
C LEU A 474 -20.71 2.16 17.75
N TRP A 475 -19.62 1.38 17.80
CA TRP A 475 -19.09 0.80 19.03
C TRP A 475 -18.58 1.89 20.00
N VAL A 476 -17.95 2.94 19.49
CA VAL A 476 -17.55 4.11 20.29
C VAL A 476 -18.79 4.88 20.78
N ASP A 477 -19.78 5.09 19.90
CA ASP A 477 -21.00 5.84 20.21
C ASP A 477 -21.88 5.15 21.26
N THR A 478 -21.83 3.81 21.34
CA THR A 478 -22.53 3.03 22.38
C THR A 478 -21.70 2.85 23.66
N SER A 479 -20.66 3.65 23.87
CA SER A 479 -19.76 3.54 25.03
C SER A 479 -19.19 2.12 25.19
N PHE A 480 -18.85 1.49 24.06
CA PHE A 480 -18.35 0.12 23.95
C PHE A 480 -19.34 -0.99 24.32
N GLN A 481 -20.64 -0.68 24.42
CA GLN A 481 -21.73 -1.63 24.70
C GLN A 481 -22.60 -1.86 23.46
N LEU A 482 -21.98 -2.43 22.41
CA LEU A 482 -22.68 -2.71 21.15
C LEU A 482 -23.54 -3.97 21.28
N THR A 483 -24.86 -3.84 21.06
CA THR A 483 -25.78 -4.99 20.98
C THR A 483 -25.87 -5.53 19.55
N GLU A 484 -26.18 -6.83 19.41
CA GLU A 484 -26.40 -7.47 18.10
C GLU A 484 -27.50 -6.78 17.29
N ASN A 485 -28.57 -6.36 17.94
CA ASN A 485 -29.67 -5.62 17.31
C ASN A 485 -29.19 -4.28 16.75
N GLN A 486 -28.37 -3.52 17.49
CA GLN A 486 -27.81 -2.26 16.99
C GLN A 486 -26.90 -2.47 15.78
N LEU A 487 -26.03 -3.49 15.82
CA LEU A 487 -25.17 -3.83 14.69
C LEU A 487 -26.00 -4.22 13.45
N THR A 488 -27.02 -5.06 13.63
CA THR A 488 -27.91 -5.51 12.56
C THR A 488 -28.70 -4.35 11.95
N ILE A 489 -29.27 -3.47 12.78
CA ILE A 489 -29.99 -2.27 12.33
C ILE A 489 -29.04 -1.34 11.57
N HIS A 490 -27.81 -1.16 12.07
CA HIS A 490 -26.80 -0.31 11.42
C HIS A 490 -26.38 -0.85 10.05
N LEU A 491 -26.07 -2.15 9.94
CA LEU A 491 -25.71 -2.76 8.66
C LEU A 491 -26.88 -2.80 7.68
N LYS A 492 -28.11 -3.01 8.17
CA LYS A 492 -29.31 -3.02 7.32
C LYS A 492 -29.65 -1.61 6.81
N SER A 493 -29.53 -0.59 7.66
CA SER A 493 -29.83 0.80 7.29
C SER A 493 -28.77 1.40 6.36
N ASN A 494 -27.49 1.08 6.57
CA ASN A 494 -26.38 1.63 5.78
C ASN A 494 -25.86 0.68 4.69
N GLY A 495 -26.44 -0.52 4.54
CA GLY A 495 -25.93 -1.54 3.62
C GLY A 495 -25.89 -1.07 2.16
N VAL A 496 -26.90 -0.33 1.71
CA VAL A 496 -26.96 0.25 0.36
C VAL A 496 -25.87 1.31 0.20
N TYR A 497 -25.68 2.18 1.19
CA TYR A 497 -24.60 3.18 1.20
C TYR A 497 -23.22 2.52 1.08
N TYR A 498 -22.97 1.47 1.88
CA TYR A 498 -21.71 0.72 1.82
C TYR A 498 -21.49 0.06 0.45
N LEU A 499 -22.53 -0.55 -0.12
CA LEU A 499 -22.45 -1.17 -1.43
C LEU A 499 -22.18 -0.15 -2.54
N LEU A 500 -22.85 1.01 -2.52
CA LEU A 500 -22.66 2.06 -3.53
C LEU A 500 -21.26 2.66 -3.47
N ASN A 501 -20.61 2.68 -2.30
CA ASN A 501 -19.22 3.09 -2.15
C ASN A 501 -18.22 2.15 -2.87
N PHE A 502 -18.66 1.01 -3.40
CA PHE A 502 -17.87 0.22 -4.34
C PHE A 502 -17.46 1.04 -5.57
N LEU A 503 -18.35 1.87 -6.11
CA LEU A 503 -18.10 2.65 -7.32
C LEU A 503 -16.96 3.68 -7.15
N PRO A 504 -16.96 4.59 -6.15
CA PRO A 504 -15.83 5.48 -5.92
C PRO A 504 -14.54 4.72 -5.63
N ALA A 505 -14.57 3.64 -4.84
CA ALA A 505 -13.37 2.84 -4.56
C ALA A 505 -12.79 2.19 -5.84
N PHE A 506 -13.65 1.72 -6.74
CA PHE A 506 -13.28 1.19 -8.05
C PHE A 506 -12.63 2.26 -8.94
N ILE A 507 -13.21 3.46 -8.98
CA ILE A 507 -12.66 4.60 -9.75
C ILE A 507 -11.30 5.04 -9.18
N ILE A 508 -11.14 5.08 -7.85
CA ILE A 508 -9.85 5.38 -7.20
C ILE A 508 -8.81 4.34 -7.62
N SER A 509 -9.16 3.06 -7.57
CA SER A 509 -8.28 1.95 -7.96
C SER A 509 -7.83 2.07 -9.42
N MET A 510 -8.78 2.33 -10.33
CA MET A 510 -8.49 2.60 -11.73
C MET A 510 -7.54 3.78 -11.92
N CYS A 511 -7.82 4.90 -11.23
CA CYS A 511 -7.00 6.09 -11.32
C CYS A 511 -5.57 5.84 -10.85
N VAL A 512 -5.41 5.20 -9.69
CA VAL A 512 -4.10 4.86 -9.11
C VAL A 512 -3.31 3.96 -10.06
N LEU A 513 -3.93 2.96 -10.69
CA LEU A 513 -3.27 2.12 -11.69
C LEU A 513 -2.79 2.94 -12.91
N VAL A 514 -3.66 3.78 -13.46
CA VAL A 514 -3.32 4.61 -14.64
C VAL A 514 -2.19 5.57 -14.32
N LEU A 515 -2.24 6.25 -13.17
CA LEU A 515 -1.20 7.20 -12.76
C LEU A 515 0.15 6.49 -12.57
N ILE A 516 0.16 5.37 -11.84
CA ILE A 516 1.41 4.63 -11.59
C ILE A 516 2.00 4.05 -12.88
N ASP A 517 1.17 3.51 -13.77
CA ASP A 517 1.67 2.85 -14.98
C ASP A 517 2.05 3.81 -16.10
N GLN A 518 1.53 5.04 -16.12
CA GLN A 518 1.72 5.95 -17.26
C GLN A 518 2.47 7.24 -16.92
N HIS A 519 2.75 7.54 -15.65
CA HIS A 519 3.49 8.76 -15.29
C HIS A 519 4.86 8.84 -15.99
N ASP A 520 5.60 7.73 -16.07
CA ASP A 520 6.91 7.67 -16.73
C ASP A 520 6.84 7.98 -18.25
N GLU A 521 5.68 7.78 -18.89
CA GLU A 521 5.50 7.99 -20.34
C GLU A 521 4.92 9.37 -20.68
N PHE A 522 4.35 10.06 -19.70
CA PHE A 522 3.62 11.30 -19.92
C PHE A 522 4.36 12.53 -19.38
N PRO A 523 4.17 13.69 -20.03
CA PRO A 523 4.58 14.93 -19.41
C PRO A 523 3.71 15.18 -18.15
N PRO A 524 4.26 15.83 -17.11
CA PRO A 524 3.58 16.01 -15.83
C PRO A 524 2.19 16.65 -15.94
N GLU A 525 1.99 17.55 -16.90
CA GLU A 525 0.72 18.24 -17.14
C GLU A 525 -0.39 17.26 -17.56
N ILE A 526 -0.04 16.23 -18.34
CA ILE A 526 -0.99 15.20 -18.78
C ILE A 526 -1.35 14.28 -17.61
N THR A 527 -0.36 13.85 -16.81
CA THR A 527 -0.59 13.03 -15.61
C THR A 527 -1.57 13.72 -14.65
N VAL A 528 -1.36 15.01 -14.37
CA VAL A 528 -2.26 15.81 -13.53
C VAL A 528 -3.63 15.96 -14.19
N SER A 529 -3.70 16.22 -15.50
CA SER A 529 -4.98 16.35 -16.22
C SER A 529 -5.82 15.07 -16.15
N ILE A 530 -5.18 13.90 -16.27
CA ILE A 530 -5.86 12.60 -16.11
C ILE A 530 -6.43 12.48 -14.69
N SER A 531 -5.68 12.87 -13.66
CA SER A 531 -6.16 12.85 -12.27
C SER A 531 -7.40 13.73 -12.06
N VAL A 532 -7.48 14.89 -12.72
CA VAL A 532 -8.62 15.81 -12.67
C VAL A 532 -9.86 15.19 -13.34
N ILE A 533 -9.69 14.50 -14.46
CA ILE A 533 -10.78 13.77 -15.12
C ILE A 533 -11.34 12.70 -14.18
N PHE A 534 -10.48 11.90 -13.53
CA PHE A 534 -10.91 10.93 -12.53
C PHE A 534 -11.57 11.58 -11.32
N ALA A 535 -11.10 12.75 -10.87
CA ALA A 535 -11.76 13.50 -9.80
C ALA A 535 -13.19 13.91 -10.15
N VAL A 536 -13.48 14.30 -11.40
CA VAL A 536 -14.85 14.59 -11.85
C VAL A 536 -15.73 13.34 -11.78
N PHE A 537 -15.22 12.19 -12.23
CA PHE A 537 -15.95 10.92 -12.10
C PHE A 537 -16.18 10.51 -10.65
N LEU A 538 -15.24 10.83 -9.74
CA LEU A 538 -15.41 10.61 -8.31
C LEU A 538 -16.50 11.51 -7.72
N ILE A 539 -16.53 12.79 -8.07
CA ILE A 539 -17.60 13.70 -7.61
C ILE A 539 -18.97 13.16 -8.05
N TYR A 540 -19.07 12.71 -9.30
CA TYR A 540 -20.30 12.11 -9.81
C TYR A 540 -20.67 10.81 -9.09
N SER A 541 -19.71 9.92 -8.81
CA SER A 541 -20.00 8.68 -8.09
C SER A 541 -20.42 8.92 -6.65
N TYR A 542 -19.83 9.90 -5.95
CA TYR A 542 -20.31 10.32 -4.63
C TYR A 542 -21.69 10.96 -4.67
N TYR A 543 -22.02 11.71 -5.72
CA TYR A 543 -23.38 12.22 -5.94
C TYR A 543 -24.41 11.10 -6.05
N VAL A 544 -24.09 10.03 -6.79
CA VAL A 544 -24.92 8.81 -6.85
C VAL A 544 -25.01 8.14 -5.47
N CYS A 545 -23.90 8.04 -4.73
CA CYS A 545 -23.89 7.45 -3.38
C CYS A 545 -24.77 8.23 -2.41
N VAL A 546 -24.78 9.57 -2.48
CA VAL A 546 -25.58 10.41 -1.59
C VAL A 546 -27.08 10.30 -1.92
N ILE A 547 -27.44 10.31 -3.21
CA ILE A 547 -28.86 10.24 -3.61
C ILE A 547 -29.48 8.89 -3.29
N PHE A 548 -28.77 7.80 -3.59
CA PHE A 548 -29.34 6.45 -3.48
C PHE A 548 -28.92 5.70 -2.22
N GLY A 549 -27.89 6.17 -1.51
CA GLY A 549 -27.33 5.48 -0.35
C GLY A 549 -27.92 5.91 0.99
N TYR A 550 -28.39 7.16 1.12
CA TYR A 550 -28.99 7.61 2.38
C TYR A 550 -30.39 7.00 2.55
N PRO A 551 -30.73 6.47 3.74
CA PRO A 551 -32.06 5.96 4.01
C PRO A 551 -33.10 7.08 3.95
N GLU A 552 -34.31 6.73 3.51
CA GLU A 552 -35.44 7.65 3.42
C GLU A 552 -35.67 8.35 4.77
N GLY A 553 -35.80 9.69 4.74
CA GLY A 553 -35.99 10.53 5.93
C GLY A 553 -34.72 11.13 6.53
N GLN A 554 -33.51 10.73 6.09
CA GLN A 554 -32.27 11.41 6.49
C GLN A 554 -31.91 12.61 5.60
N ILE A 555 -32.50 12.72 4.41
CA ILE A 555 -32.31 13.87 3.52
C ILE A 555 -33.12 15.04 4.08
N ARG A 556 -32.42 16.05 4.60
CA ARG A 556 -33.06 17.28 5.10
C ARG A 556 -33.59 18.12 3.93
N THR A 557 -34.75 18.73 4.12
CA THR A 557 -35.31 19.66 3.14
C THR A 557 -34.40 20.88 2.98
N LYS A 558 -34.33 21.39 1.75
CA LYS A 558 -33.49 22.54 1.39
C LYS A 558 -33.91 23.79 2.19
N PRO A 559 -32.98 24.49 2.86
CA PRO A 559 -33.29 25.75 3.53
C PRO A 559 -33.76 26.79 2.49
N SER A 560 -34.83 27.51 2.79
CA SER A 560 -35.36 28.56 1.93
C SER A 560 -34.36 29.72 1.81
N GLY A 561 -33.95 30.07 0.59
CA GLY A 561 -33.14 31.27 0.32
C GLY A 561 -31.85 31.08 -0.46
N TRP A 562 -31.33 29.86 -0.64
CA TRP A 562 -30.16 29.59 -1.51
C TRP A 562 -30.54 28.68 -2.68
N GLY A 563 -30.45 29.21 -3.90
CA GLY A 563 -30.90 28.52 -5.12
C GLY A 563 -30.10 27.25 -5.48
N TYR A 564 -28.81 27.18 -5.14
CA TYR A 564 -27.90 26.17 -5.71
C TYR A 564 -27.15 25.30 -4.70
N TYR A 565 -27.10 25.65 -3.41
CA TYR A 565 -26.42 24.84 -2.41
C TYR A 565 -27.45 23.98 -1.67
N SER A 566 -27.55 22.71 -2.05
CA SER A 566 -28.48 21.74 -1.47
C SER A 566 -27.78 20.82 -0.46
N PHE A 567 -28.56 20.11 0.36
CA PHE A 567 -28.03 19.16 1.33
C PHE A 567 -27.18 18.09 0.64
N GLU A 568 -27.65 17.63 -0.53
CA GLU A 568 -26.96 16.62 -1.35
C GLU A 568 -25.59 17.12 -1.80
N ILE A 569 -25.49 18.37 -2.26
CA ILE A 569 -24.20 18.96 -2.68
C ILE A 569 -23.24 19.05 -1.50
N ARG A 570 -23.73 19.46 -0.32
CA ARG A 570 -22.91 19.47 0.91
C ARG A 570 -22.38 18.08 1.24
N GLU A 571 -23.25 17.07 1.27
CA GLU A 571 -22.83 15.69 1.56
C GLU A 571 -21.86 15.14 0.50
N VAL A 572 -22.02 15.50 -0.78
CA VAL A 572 -21.07 15.12 -1.83
C VAL A 572 -19.71 15.77 -1.60
N ILE A 573 -19.67 17.04 -1.20
CA ILE A 573 -18.41 17.71 -0.88
C ILE A 573 -17.75 17.05 0.33
N VAL A 574 -18.51 16.79 1.40
CA VAL A 574 -17.98 16.14 2.61
C VAL A 574 -17.46 14.75 2.26
N ASN A 575 -18.30 13.90 1.65
CA ASN A 575 -17.96 12.51 1.36
C ASN A 575 -16.87 12.36 0.27
N GLY A 576 -16.85 13.26 -0.71
CA GLY A 576 -15.95 13.18 -1.86
C GLY A 576 -14.64 13.96 -1.73
N SER A 577 -14.55 14.93 -0.83
CA SER A 577 -13.39 15.83 -0.73
C SER A 577 -12.07 15.10 -0.57
N PHE A 578 -11.99 14.09 0.31
CA PHE A 578 -10.75 13.35 0.52
C PHE A 578 -10.28 12.63 -0.74
N SER A 579 -11.14 11.82 -1.36
CA SER A 579 -10.80 11.01 -2.53
C SER A 579 -10.40 11.86 -3.74
N VAL A 580 -11.11 12.98 -3.95
CA VAL A 580 -10.82 13.95 -5.01
C VAL A 580 -9.46 14.61 -4.79
N ILE A 581 -9.22 15.15 -3.60
CA ILE A 581 -7.96 15.80 -3.26
C ILE A 581 -6.81 14.78 -3.31
N PHE A 582 -7.03 13.56 -2.80
CA PHE A 582 -6.06 12.47 -2.81
C PHE A 582 -5.56 12.15 -4.21
N VAL A 583 -6.46 11.92 -5.17
CA VAL A 583 -6.07 11.57 -6.54
C VAL A 583 -5.23 12.69 -7.19
N ILE A 584 -5.64 13.96 -7.00
CA ILE A 584 -4.93 15.11 -7.56
C ILE A 584 -3.55 15.25 -6.91
N VAL A 585 -3.50 15.29 -5.58
CA VAL A 585 -2.26 15.45 -4.81
C VAL A 585 -1.31 14.26 -5.04
N PHE A 586 -1.83 13.04 -5.17
CA PHE A 586 -1.05 11.85 -5.48
C PHE A 586 -0.35 11.97 -6.84
N SER A 587 -1.04 12.45 -7.88
CA SER A 587 -0.43 12.69 -9.19
C SER A 587 0.70 13.72 -9.13
N VAL A 588 0.51 14.82 -8.38
CA VAL A 588 1.53 15.87 -8.21
C VAL A 588 2.77 15.32 -7.49
N PHE A 589 2.60 14.55 -6.41
CA PHE A 589 3.74 13.97 -5.71
C PHE A 589 4.47 12.91 -6.51
N LEU A 590 3.75 12.12 -7.30
CA LEU A 590 4.35 11.14 -8.20
C LEU A 590 5.34 11.82 -9.16
N GLU A 591 4.91 12.92 -9.81
CA GLU A 591 5.74 13.72 -10.71
C GLU A 591 6.89 14.47 -9.99
N MET A 592 6.62 15.05 -8.81
CA MET A 592 7.65 15.77 -8.04
C MET A 592 8.76 14.84 -7.56
N THR A 593 8.42 13.62 -7.18
CA THR A 593 9.40 12.64 -6.72
C THR A 593 10.26 12.10 -7.87
N GLU A 594 9.70 12.03 -9.08
CA GLU A 594 10.44 11.64 -10.29
C GLU A 594 11.33 12.76 -10.85
N ASN A 595 10.85 14.01 -10.94
CA ASN A 595 11.66 15.13 -11.42
C ASN A 595 12.91 15.37 -10.57
N ASN A 596 12.84 15.06 -9.27
CA ASN A 596 13.99 15.05 -8.38
C ASN A 596 15.02 13.98 -8.76
N ARG A 597 14.62 12.88 -9.40
CA ARG A 597 15.52 11.83 -9.93
C ARG A 597 16.26 12.33 -11.17
N ALA A 598 15.54 12.86 -12.17
CA ALA A 598 16.13 13.37 -13.40
C ALA A 598 17.08 14.55 -13.13
N SER A 599 16.66 15.50 -12.28
CA SER A 599 17.51 16.63 -11.89
C SER A 599 18.73 16.18 -11.10
N ARG A 600 18.61 15.25 -10.13
CA ARG A 600 19.77 14.71 -9.39
C ARG A 600 20.74 13.96 -10.29
N GLN A 601 20.26 13.18 -11.25
CA GLN A 601 21.13 12.54 -12.25
C GLN A 601 21.88 13.59 -13.07
N SER A 602 21.20 14.64 -13.54
CA SER A 602 21.83 15.72 -14.29
C SER A 602 22.83 16.54 -13.45
N ILE A 603 22.52 16.82 -12.18
CA ILE A 603 23.37 17.57 -11.25
C ILE A 603 24.59 16.73 -10.86
N LEU A 604 24.43 15.44 -10.58
CA LEU A 604 25.57 14.54 -10.34
C LEU A 604 26.48 14.51 -11.57
N LEU A 605 25.91 14.35 -12.77
CA LEU A 605 26.69 14.40 -14.01
C LEU A 605 27.43 15.74 -14.18
N ARG A 606 26.80 16.88 -13.85
CA ARG A 606 27.43 18.22 -13.91
C ARG A 606 28.48 18.44 -12.81
N PHE A 607 28.23 18.01 -11.57
CA PHE A 607 29.16 18.14 -10.45
C PHE A 607 30.44 17.33 -10.71
N PHE A 608 30.30 16.11 -11.21
CA PHE A 608 31.45 15.28 -11.60
C PHE A 608 32.18 15.85 -12.82
N LYS A 609 31.47 16.46 -13.79
CA LYS A 609 32.11 17.17 -14.91
C LYS A 609 32.85 18.43 -14.47
N GLY A 610 32.37 19.10 -13.42
CA GLY A 610 33.00 20.27 -12.79
C GLY A 610 34.30 19.94 -12.03
N GLN A 611 34.35 18.82 -11.30
CA GLN A 611 35.60 18.37 -10.66
C GLN A 611 36.70 18.03 -11.68
N ARG A 612 36.32 17.50 -12.86
CA ARG A 612 37.28 17.20 -13.94
C ARG A 612 38.05 18.44 -14.41
N ARG A 613 37.38 19.60 -14.51
CA ARG A 613 38.02 20.87 -14.89
C ARG A 613 38.99 21.41 -13.84
N ARG A 614 38.82 21.05 -12.56
CA ARG A 614 39.74 21.49 -11.49
C ARG A 614 40.98 20.62 -11.39
N HIS A 615 40.94 19.36 -11.79
CA HIS A 615 42.14 18.51 -11.82
C HIS A 615 42.91 18.55 -13.14
N SER A 616 42.27 18.89 -14.26
CA SER A 616 42.99 19.08 -15.54
C SER A 616 43.62 20.47 -15.70
N GLY A 617 43.38 21.41 -14.78
CA GLY A 617 43.91 22.77 -14.84
C GLY A 617 45.14 23.03 -13.97
N GLY A 618 45.78 22.00 -13.42
CA GLY A 618 46.90 22.12 -12.48
C GLY A 618 48.20 21.44 -12.93
N SER A 619 48.34 21.09 -14.21
CA SER A 619 49.51 20.38 -14.75
C SER A 619 50.11 21.04 -15.99
N GLU A 620 49.69 22.24 -16.35
CA GLU A 620 50.30 23.04 -17.43
C GLU A 620 50.83 24.33 -16.80
N GLY A 621 52.08 24.29 -16.34
CA GLY A 621 52.74 25.48 -15.78
C GLY A 621 53.88 25.17 -14.81
N GLU A 622 54.83 24.32 -15.20
CA GLU A 622 56.21 24.32 -14.71
C GLU A 622 57.05 23.60 -15.77
N ASP A 623 57.33 24.33 -16.86
CA ASP A 623 58.50 24.18 -17.74
C ASP A 623 58.99 25.60 -18.08
#